data_AF-A0A1H9WB15-F1
#
_entry.id   AF-A0A1H9WB15-F1
#
_cell.length_a   1.000
_cell.length_b   1.000
_cell.length_c   1.000
_cell.angle_alpha   90.00
_cell.angle_beta   90.00
_cell.angle_gamma   90.00
#
_symmetry.space_group_name_H-M   'P 1'
#
loop_
_entity.id
_entity.type
_entity.pdbx_description
1 polymer ?
#
loop_
_entity_poly.entity_id
_entity_poly.type
_entity_poly.pdbx_seq_one_letter_code
_entity_poly.pdbx_strand_id
1 'polypeptide(L)'
;MQFEFQENGRGVLIIQPTAGGRWDATPIFNQFLIDYVPIHRHPDRDAVVLTLLFGDYCAGTLQFPSRINAVTAAAITRYCSPAAVFIGDVDDGPKPILNGITRLRVRKSNQPLVREDLDQSDRELVLFPRSQHLGRMNWLRGMSVSANAELLDMEGPERAMLAAAVLVAQDFESASIELTSAYPNHVFWGKAADLLSSVGLGLTIRGLK
;
A
#
# COMPACT_ATOMS: atom_id res chain seq x y z
N MET A 1 -15.43 8.62 5.69
CA MET A 1 -15.30 7.27 5.09
C MET A 1 -14.80 6.30 6.14
N GLN A 2 -15.39 5.11 6.20
CA GLN A 2 -14.90 3.99 7.01
C GLN A 2 -14.21 2.97 6.09
N PHE A 3 -13.33 2.16 6.65
CA PHE A 3 -12.58 1.14 5.91
C PHE A 3 -12.64 -0.20 6.62
N GLU A 4 -12.48 -1.27 5.84
CA GLU A 4 -12.50 -2.63 6.37
C GLU A 4 -11.49 -3.52 5.64
N PHE A 5 -10.93 -4.45 6.40
CA PHE A 5 -10.18 -5.59 5.89
C PHE A 5 -10.98 -6.86 6.16
N GLN A 6 -11.31 -7.58 5.10
CA GLN A 6 -12.01 -8.87 5.18
C GLN A 6 -11.11 -9.96 4.63
N GLU A 7 -10.99 -11.06 5.37
CA GLU A 7 -10.30 -12.25 4.91
C GLU A 7 -11.34 -13.27 4.48
N ASN A 8 -11.21 -13.80 3.27
CA ASN A 8 -11.98 -14.97 2.91
C ASN A 8 -11.25 -16.25 3.37
N GLY A 9 -11.99 -17.33 3.60
CA GLY A 9 -11.41 -18.64 3.97
C GLY A 9 -10.50 -19.26 2.90
N ARG A 10 -10.15 -18.52 1.84
CA ARG A 10 -9.24 -18.92 0.76
C ARG A 10 -7.92 -18.13 0.79
N GLY A 11 -7.66 -17.35 1.84
CA GLY A 11 -6.41 -16.59 1.99
C GLY A 11 -6.32 -15.36 1.09
N VAL A 12 -7.47 -14.80 0.70
CA VAL A 12 -7.56 -13.53 -0.02
C VAL A 12 -7.93 -12.43 0.97
N LEU A 13 -7.17 -11.36 0.95
CA LEU A 13 -7.50 -10.14 1.66
C LEU A 13 -8.29 -9.22 0.73
N ILE A 14 -9.44 -8.76 1.23
CA ILE A 14 -10.34 -7.80 0.59
C ILE A 14 -10.25 -6.52 1.38
N ILE A 15 -9.87 -5.43 0.72
CA ILE A 15 -9.80 -4.10 1.30
C ILE A 15 -10.82 -3.21 0.61
N GLN A 16 -11.73 -2.62 1.37
CA GLN A 16 -12.82 -1.81 0.81
C GLN A 16 -13.21 -0.66 1.76
N PRO A 17 -13.68 0.48 1.22
CA PRO A 17 -14.38 1.46 2.01
C PRO A 17 -15.79 0.94 2.34
N THR A 18 -16.22 1.11 3.59
CA THR A 18 -17.56 0.73 4.06
C THR A 18 -18.49 1.94 4.11
N ALA A 19 -19.78 1.70 3.83
CA ALA A 19 -20.82 2.71 3.77
C ALA A 19 -21.23 3.23 5.15
N GLY A 20 -20.43 4.16 5.68
CA GLY A 20 -20.71 4.84 6.95
C GLY A 20 -21.44 6.18 6.83
N GLY A 21 -21.77 6.68 5.62
CA GLY A 21 -22.40 8.01 5.46
C GLY A 21 -22.74 8.40 4.00
N ARG A 22 -23.23 9.64 3.82
CA ARG A 22 -23.44 10.25 2.48
C ARG A 22 -22.08 10.54 1.86
N TRP A 23 -21.85 9.99 0.68
CA TRP A 23 -20.58 10.07 -0.05
C TRP A 23 -20.48 11.35 -0.85
N ASP A 24 -19.31 11.97 -0.85
CA ASP A 24 -19.00 13.05 -1.80
C ASP A 24 -18.59 12.47 -3.18
N ALA A 25 -17.99 11.27 -3.19
CA ALA A 25 -17.70 10.48 -4.39
C ALA A 25 -17.56 8.98 -4.03
N THR A 26 -17.93 8.10 -4.97
CA THR A 26 -17.71 6.65 -4.86
C THR A 26 -16.58 6.28 -5.81
N PRO A 27 -15.54 5.56 -5.36
CA PRO A 27 -14.49 5.10 -6.26
C PRO A 27 -15.06 4.14 -7.30
N ILE A 28 -14.55 4.22 -8.53
CA ILE A 28 -14.95 3.33 -9.64
C ILE A 28 -14.70 1.86 -9.25
N PHE A 29 -13.57 1.62 -8.59
CA PHE A 29 -13.24 0.35 -7.96
C PHE A 29 -13.21 0.53 -6.46
N ASN A 30 -14.17 -0.06 -5.76
CA ASN A 30 -14.30 0.02 -4.31
C ASN A 30 -13.65 -1.17 -3.58
N GLN A 31 -12.92 -2.04 -4.29
CA GLN A 31 -12.30 -3.22 -3.70
C GLN A 31 -10.89 -3.42 -4.23
N PHE A 32 -9.95 -3.56 -3.32
CA PHE A 32 -8.63 -4.09 -3.59
C PHE A 32 -8.57 -5.54 -3.09
N LEU A 33 -8.19 -6.44 -3.97
CA LEU A 33 -8.12 -7.88 -3.74
C LEU A 33 -6.67 -8.33 -3.91
N ILE A 34 -6.13 -9.00 -2.91
CA ILE A 34 -4.79 -9.60 -2.96
C ILE A 34 -4.84 -11.02 -2.39
N ASP A 35 -4.26 -11.99 -3.10
CA ASP A 35 -4.18 -13.39 -2.68
C ASP A 35 -3.11 -13.63 -1.62
N TYR A 36 -3.05 -12.73 -0.64
CA TYR A 36 -2.15 -12.78 0.50
C TYR A 36 -2.78 -12.09 1.70
N VAL A 37 -2.85 -12.81 2.82
CA VAL A 37 -3.12 -12.24 4.15
C VAL A 37 -1.79 -12.05 4.87
N PRO A 38 -1.41 -10.80 5.23
CA PRO A 38 -0.21 -10.53 6.01
C PRO A 38 -0.21 -11.19 7.37
N ILE A 39 0.95 -11.65 7.79
CA ILE A 39 1.12 -12.26 9.12
C ILE A 39 1.24 -11.14 10.16
N HIS A 40 2.02 -10.12 9.84
CA HIS A 40 2.21 -8.95 10.70
C HIS A 40 1.48 -7.74 10.14
N ARG A 41 0.53 -7.22 10.92
CA ARG A 41 -0.22 -6.03 10.58
C ARG A 41 0.01 -4.94 11.63
N HIS A 42 0.24 -3.72 11.15
CA HIS A 42 0.37 -2.55 12.00
C HIS A 42 -0.73 -1.53 11.62
N PRO A 43 -1.52 -1.01 12.58
CA PRO A 43 -2.62 -0.08 12.30
C PRO A 43 -2.24 1.10 11.41
N ASP A 44 -1.08 1.71 11.65
CA ASP A 44 -0.62 2.83 10.84
C ASP A 44 -0.29 2.43 9.40
N ARG A 45 0.30 1.24 9.18
CA ARG A 45 0.59 0.74 7.83
C ARG A 45 -0.70 0.41 7.10
N ASP A 46 -1.66 -0.19 7.80
CA ASP A 46 -3.00 -0.45 7.27
C ASP A 46 -3.71 0.85 6.85
N ALA A 47 -3.61 1.92 7.65
CA ALA A 47 -4.15 3.23 7.28
C ALA A 47 -3.44 3.87 6.09
N VAL A 48 -2.12 3.73 5.98
CA VAL A 48 -1.35 4.14 4.80
C VAL A 48 -1.81 3.37 3.56
N VAL A 49 -1.98 2.04 3.65
CA VAL A 49 -2.51 1.20 2.56
C VAL A 49 -3.87 1.70 2.10
N LEU A 50 -4.80 1.93 3.03
CA LEU A 50 -6.14 2.45 2.73
C LEU A 50 -6.09 3.83 2.08
N THR A 51 -5.21 4.70 2.57
CA THR A 51 -5.02 6.06 2.03
C THR A 51 -4.42 6.04 0.62
N LEU A 52 -3.47 5.15 0.35
CA LEU A 52 -2.90 4.98 -1.00
C LEU A 52 -3.94 4.49 -2.00
N LEU A 53 -4.82 3.57 -1.58
CA LEU A 53 -5.86 2.97 -2.43
C LEU A 53 -7.02 3.93 -2.70
N PHE A 54 -7.49 4.65 -1.66
CA PHE A 54 -8.77 5.35 -1.71
C PHE A 54 -8.70 6.83 -1.31
N GLY A 55 -7.53 7.36 -0.97
CA GLY A 55 -7.36 8.71 -0.44
C GLY A 55 -7.80 9.84 -1.39
N ASP A 56 -7.79 9.60 -2.70
CA ASP A 56 -8.27 10.58 -3.69
C ASP A 56 -9.80 10.70 -3.72
N TYR A 57 -10.51 9.70 -3.18
CA TYR A 57 -11.98 9.68 -3.06
C TYR A 57 -12.45 10.08 -1.67
N CYS A 58 -11.52 10.54 -0.83
CA CYS A 58 -11.76 10.87 0.56
C CYS A 58 -11.89 12.38 0.77
N ALA A 59 -12.98 12.80 1.41
CA ALA A 59 -13.14 14.11 2.00
C ALA A 59 -13.87 13.99 3.35
N GLY A 60 -13.71 15.02 4.20
CA GLY A 60 -14.31 15.06 5.53
C GLY A 60 -13.65 14.09 6.52
N THR A 61 -14.45 13.49 7.39
CA THR A 61 -13.93 12.63 8.46
C THR A 61 -13.59 11.23 7.95
N LEU A 62 -12.34 10.80 8.17
CA LEU A 62 -11.87 9.43 7.94
C LEU A 62 -11.78 8.64 9.24
N GLN A 63 -12.28 7.41 9.19
CA GLN A 63 -12.24 6.45 10.27
C GLN A 63 -11.55 5.18 9.76
N PHE A 64 -10.47 4.82 10.45
CA PHE A 64 -9.73 3.60 10.16
C PHE A 64 -10.22 2.44 11.06
N PRO A 65 -9.95 1.18 10.70
CA PRO A 65 -10.35 0.02 11.51
C PRO A 65 -9.74 0.02 12.92
N SER A 66 -8.68 0.77 13.13
CA SER A 66 -7.94 0.84 14.39
C SER A 66 -7.40 2.26 14.57
N ARG A 67 -7.18 2.66 15.83
CA ARG A 67 -6.62 3.97 16.14
C ARG A 67 -5.18 4.08 15.63
N ILE A 68 -4.87 5.19 14.96
CA ILE A 68 -3.56 5.43 14.36
C ILE A 68 -2.79 6.52 15.09
N ASN A 69 -1.48 6.53 14.95
CA ASN A 69 -0.62 7.52 15.58
C ASN A 69 -0.85 8.92 15.00
N ALA A 70 -0.67 9.95 15.83
CA ALA A 70 -0.79 11.36 15.42
C ALA A 70 0.12 11.74 14.24
N VAL A 71 1.34 11.17 14.18
CA VAL A 71 2.29 11.41 13.08
C VAL A 71 1.74 10.88 11.76
N THR A 72 1.19 9.66 11.76
CA THR A 72 0.57 9.03 10.59
C THR A 72 -0.70 9.78 10.18
N ALA A 73 -1.53 10.18 11.14
CA ALA A 73 -2.73 10.98 10.88
C ALA A 73 -2.39 12.30 10.17
N ALA A 74 -1.38 13.03 10.66
CA ALA A 74 -0.93 14.28 10.05
C ALA A 74 -0.38 14.08 8.63
N ALA A 75 0.36 12.98 8.38
CA ALA A 75 0.87 12.65 7.05
C ALA A 75 -0.26 12.33 6.07
N ILE A 76 -1.29 11.58 6.50
CA ILE A 76 -2.49 11.30 5.69
C ILE A 76 -3.22 12.59 5.31
N THR A 77 -3.42 13.51 6.27
CA THR A 77 -4.05 14.81 5.99
C THR A 77 -3.25 15.62 4.95
N ARG A 78 -1.91 15.63 5.03
CA ARG A 78 -1.07 16.30 4.01
C ARG A 78 -1.16 15.62 2.65
N TYR A 79 -1.13 14.29 2.63
CA TYR A 79 -1.21 13.49 1.41
C TYR A 79 -2.52 13.79 0.64
N CYS A 80 -3.66 13.83 1.34
CA CYS A 80 -4.98 14.09 0.79
C CYS A 80 -5.22 15.55 0.34
N SER A 81 -4.31 16.49 0.66
CA SER A 81 -4.42 17.88 0.21
C SER A 81 -4.53 17.96 -1.33
N PRO A 82 -5.48 18.72 -1.90
CA PRO A 82 -6.24 19.81 -1.27
C PRO A 82 -7.55 19.41 -0.58
N ALA A 83 -7.96 18.13 -0.63
CA ALA A 83 -9.18 17.71 0.04
C ALA A 83 -9.05 17.87 1.56
N ALA A 84 -10.05 18.47 2.19
CA ALA A 84 -10.08 18.61 3.64
C ALA A 84 -10.42 17.26 4.28
N VAL A 85 -9.44 16.66 4.96
CA VAL A 85 -9.56 15.35 5.62
C VAL A 85 -9.27 15.48 7.10
N PHE A 86 -10.18 14.97 7.94
CA PHE A 86 -10.08 14.94 9.40
C PHE A 86 -10.00 13.50 9.87
N ILE A 87 -8.95 13.14 10.61
CA ILE A 87 -8.79 11.78 11.13
C ILE A 87 -9.53 11.68 12.46
N GLY A 88 -10.49 10.77 12.58
CA GLY A 88 -11.34 10.65 13.75
C GLY A 88 -10.64 10.06 14.97
N ASP A 89 -10.05 8.87 14.81
CA ASP A 89 -9.51 8.06 15.90
C ASP A 89 -7.98 8.10 15.93
N VAL A 90 -7.44 9.13 16.57
CA VAL A 90 -6.00 9.31 16.79
C VAL A 90 -5.60 8.83 18.17
N ASP A 91 -4.48 8.11 18.26
CA ASP A 91 -3.85 7.67 19.49
C ASP A 91 -2.51 8.37 19.67
N ASP A 92 -2.30 8.95 20.85
CA ASP A 92 -1.06 9.66 21.20
C ASP A 92 -0.05 8.74 21.92
N GLY A 93 -0.41 7.48 22.18
CA GLY A 93 0.47 6.51 22.81
C GLY A 93 1.64 6.09 21.89
N PRO A 94 2.84 5.82 22.44
CA PRO A 94 3.96 5.34 21.65
C PRO A 94 3.66 3.91 21.13
N LYS A 95 3.50 3.77 19.81
CA LYS A 95 3.41 2.48 19.14
C LYS A 95 4.67 2.25 18.31
N PRO A 96 5.55 1.32 18.71
CA PRO A 96 6.77 1.06 17.96
C PRO A 96 6.41 0.42 16.61
N ILE A 97 6.86 1.06 15.53
CA ILE A 97 6.82 0.46 14.20
C ILE A 97 8.12 -0.29 14.02
N LEU A 98 8.03 -1.61 13.83
CA LEU A 98 9.19 -2.43 13.56
C LEU A 98 9.77 -2.06 12.20
N ASN A 99 10.92 -1.39 12.24
CA ASN A 99 11.67 -1.07 11.05
C ASN A 99 12.51 -2.28 10.66
N GLY A 100 12.41 -2.61 9.39
CA GLY A 100 13.20 -3.64 8.78
C GLY A 100 14.66 -3.24 8.58
N ILE A 101 15.41 -4.14 7.93
CA ILE A 101 16.74 -3.85 7.37
C ILE A 101 16.79 -4.15 5.87
N THR A 102 15.76 -4.79 5.32
CA THR A 102 15.74 -5.20 3.92
C THR A 102 15.17 -4.09 3.02
N ARG A 103 15.41 -4.24 1.72
CA ARG A 103 14.77 -3.43 0.68
C ARG A 103 13.83 -4.32 -0.12
N LEU A 104 12.56 -3.92 -0.23
CA LEU A 104 11.55 -4.63 -1.01
C LEU A 104 11.48 -4.05 -2.42
N ARG A 105 11.96 -4.81 -3.41
CA ARG A 105 11.79 -4.49 -4.83
C ARG A 105 10.43 -5.00 -5.31
N VAL A 106 9.63 -4.11 -5.88
CA VAL A 106 8.27 -4.40 -6.33
C VAL A 106 8.17 -4.24 -7.83
N ARG A 107 7.62 -5.26 -8.50
CA ARG A 107 7.41 -5.22 -9.95
C ARG A 107 6.14 -5.92 -10.38
N LYS A 108 5.68 -5.58 -11.59
CA LYS A 108 4.62 -6.30 -12.29
C LYS A 108 5.19 -7.56 -12.95
N SER A 109 4.36 -8.59 -13.11
CA SER A 109 4.77 -9.87 -13.70
C SER A 109 5.32 -9.75 -15.13
N ASN A 110 4.80 -8.81 -15.92
CA ASN A 110 5.22 -8.54 -17.29
C ASN A 110 6.49 -7.66 -17.38
N GLN A 111 6.98 -7.13 -16.25
CA GLN A 111 8.22 -6.38 -16.23
C GLN A 111 9.40 -7.36 -16.16
N PRO A 112 10.45 -7.14 -16.98
CA PRO A 112 11.61 -8.02 -16.99
C PRO A 112 12.24 -8.05 -15.60
N LEU A 113 12.74 -9.24 -15.23
CA LEU A 113 13.52 -9.39 -14.02
C LEU A 113 14.84 -8.66 -14.26
N VAL A 114 14.95 -7.43 -13.73
CA VAL A 114 16.21 -6.69 -13.73
C VAL A 114 17.12 -7.42 -12.75
N ARG A 115 17.85 -8.42 -13.26
CA ARG A 115 18.86 -9.20 -12.54
C ARG A 115 20.10 -8.36 -12.17
N GLU A 116 20.00 -7.03 -12.15
CA GLU A 116 21.02 -6.20 -11.51
C GLU A 116 21.15 -6.71 -10.07
N ASP A 117 22.35 -7.20 -9.74
CA ASP A 117 22.70 -8.03 -8.60
C ASP A 117 21.80 -7.73 -7.40
N LEU A 118 20.87 -8.66 -7.12
CA LEU A 118 20.08 -8.59 -5.90
C LEU A 118 21.06 -8.71 -4.74
N ASP A 119 21.14 -7.65 -3.93
CA ASP A 119 21.90 -7.70 -2.70
C ASP A 119 21.31 -8.82 -1.82
N GLN A 120 22.10 -9.39 -0.92
CA GLN A 120 21.61 -10.45 -0.03
C GLN A 120 20.44 -9.98 0.85
N SER A 121 20.40 -8.67 1.13
CA SER A 121 19.34 -7.98 1.87
C SER A 121 18.12 -7.64 1.04
N ASP A 122 18.11 -7.88 -0.27
CA ASP A 122 16.95 -7.55 -1.10
C ASP A 122 15.87 -8.63 -1.00
N ARG A 123 14.62 -8.16 -1.04
CA ARG A 123 13.40 -8.96 -1.13
C ARG A 123 12.62 -8.54 -2.35
N GLU A 124 11.86 -9.47 -2.92
CA GLU A 124 11.13 -9.22 -4.16
C GLU A 124 9.64 -9.52 -3.99
N LEU A 125 8.80 -8.56 -4.41
CA LEU A 125 7.36 -8.73 -4.55
C LEU A 125 6.98 -8.64 -6.03
N VAL A 126 6.40 -9.70 -6.57
CA VAL A 126 5.93 -9.75 -7.96
C VAL A 126 4.42 -9.79 -7.98
N LEU A 127 3.80 -8.74 -8.52
CA LEU A 127 2.35 -8.68 -8.65
C LEU A 127 1.89 -9.23 -9.99
N PHE A 128 0.99 -10.21 -9.95
CA PHE A 128 0.32 -10.76 -11.12
C PHE A 128 -1.11 -10.21 -11.22
N PRO A 129 -1.60 -9.91 -12.44
CA PRO A 129 -3.00 -9.55 -12.63
C PRO A 129 -3.92 -10.69 -12.18
N ARG A 130 -4.85 -10.38 -11.28
CA ARG A 130 -5.81 -11.36 -10.75
C ARG A 130 -6.71 -11.95 -11.85
N SER A 131 -6.94 -11.20 -12.92
CA SER A 131 -7.71 -11.66 -14.08
C SER A 131 -7.05 -12.85 -14.81
N GLN A 132 -5.75 -13.09 -14.60
CA GLN A 132 -4.97 -14.12 -15.29
C GLN A 132 -4.41 -15.17 -14.33
N HIS A 133 -4.18 -14.80 -13.07
CA HIS A 133 -3.53 -15.66 -12.07
C HIS A 133 -4.31 -15.63 -10.76
N LEU A 134 -4.26 -16.73 -10.02
CA LEU A 134 -4.82 -16.84 -8.68
C LEU A 134 -3.80 -17.50 -7.75
N GLY A 135 -3.82 -17.06 -6.50
CA GLY A 135 -2.97 -17.54 -5.43
C GLY A 135 -1.66 -16.78 -5.30
N ARG A 136 -0.77 -17.39 -4.51
CA ARG A 136 0.56 -16.88 -4.19
C ARG A 136 1.59 -18.00 -4.25
N MET A 137 2.83 -17.63 -4.53
CA MET A 137 3.99 -18.51 -4.45
C MET A 137 5.11 -17.76 -3.73
N ASN A 138 5.69 -18.40 -2.72
CA ASN A 138 6.79 -17.87 -1.94
C ASN A 138 8.10 -18.55 -2.36
N TRP A 139 9.19 -17.80 -2.34
CA TRP A 139 10.56 -18.32 -2.44
C TRP A 139 11.44 -17.64 -1.40
N LEU A 140 12.70 -18.08 -1.30
CA LEU A 140 13.63 -17.68 -0.23
C LEU A 140 13.75 -16.15 -0.05
N ARG A 141 13.63 -15.37 -1.12
CA ARG A 141 13.83 -13.92 -1.11
C ARG A 141 12.65 -13.15 -1.68
N GLY A 142 11.46 -13.74 -1.73
CA GLY A 142 10.34 -13.02 -2.30
C GLY A 142 9.05 -13.80 -2.40
N MET A 143 8.06 -13.12 -2.97
CA MET A 143 6.74 -13.65 -3.17
C MET A 143 6.15 -13.13 -4.47
N SER A 144 5.44 -14.00 -5.18
CA SER A 144 4.56 -13.62 -6.26
C SER A 144 3.13 -13.78 -5.76
N VAL A 145 2.32 -12.75 -5.95
CA VAL A 145 0.94 -12.72 -5.49
C VAL A 145 0.06 -12.13 -6.57
N SER A 146 -1.15 -12.68 -6.69
CA SER A 146 -2.16 -12.15 -7.60
C SER A 146 -2.93 -11.02 -6.91
N ALA A 147 -3.07 -9.88 -7.59
CA ALA A 147 -3.83 -8.73 -7.10
C ALA A 147 -4.56 -8.05 -8.27
N ASN A 148 -5.63 -7.31 -7.98
CA ASN A 148 -6.33 -6.49 -8.99
C ASN A 148 -5.76 -5.06 -9.10
N ALA A 149 -4.46 -4.89 -8.81
CA ALA A 149 -3.79 -3.60 -8.77
C ALA A 149 -3.91 -2.83 -10.11
N GLU A 150 -3.92 -3.56 -11.23
CA GLU A 150 -4.07 -3.00 -12.58
C GLU A 150 -5.38 -2.24 -12.79
N LEU A 151 -6.45 -2.61 -12.08
CA LEU A 151 -7.74 -1.94 -12.18
C LEU A 151 -7.73 -0.60 -11.43
N LEU A 152 -7.00 -0.54 -10.31
CA LEU A 152 -6.88 0.68 -9.51
C LEU A 152 -5.83 1.65 -10.07
N ASP A 153 -4.84 1.15 -10.81
CA ASP A 153 -3.73 1.93 -11.36
C ASP A 153 -3.93 2.33 -12.84
N MET A 154 -5.15 2.25 -13.40
CA MET A 154 -5.38 2.43 -14.85
C MET A 154 -4.93 3.78 -15.42
N GLU A 155 -5.08 4.88 -14.68
CA GLU A 155 -4.84 6.25 -15.18
C GLU A 155 -3.81 7.02 -14.36
N GLY A 156 -2.88 6.33 -13.67
CA GLY A 156 -2.01 7.00 -12.72
C GLY A 156 -0.74 6.26 -12.33
N PRO A 157 0.00 6.83 -11.34
CA PRO A 157 1.13 6.15 -10.74
C PRO A 157 0.67 4.84 -10.09
N GLU A 158 1.60 3.91 -9.89
CA GLU A 158 1.32 2.55 -9.41
C GLU A 158 0.99 2.51 -7.90
N ARG A 159 -0.14 3.12 -7.50
CA ARG A 159 -0.57 3.30 -6.11
C ARG A 159 -0.98 1.99 -5.47
N ALA A 160 -1.77 1.19 -6.17
CA ALA A 160 -2.22 -0.10 -5.67
C ALA A 160 -1.04 -1.08 -5.55
N MET A 161 -0.06 -0.98 -6.43
CA MET A 161 1.21 -1.71 -6.29
C MET A 161 1.99 -1.25 -5.05
N LEU A 162 2.10 0.06 -4.81
CA LEU A 162 2.73 0.58 -3.60
C LEU A 162 1.98 0.15 -2.34
N ALA A 163 0.65 0.18 -2.36
CA ALA A 163 -0.19 -0.27 -1.26
C ALA A 163 0.03 -1.77 -0.95
N ALA A 164 0.08 -2.62 -1.98
CA ALA A 164 0.43 -4.03 -1.82
C ALA A 164 1.82 -4.21 -1.20
N ALA A 165 2.79 -3.38 -1.58
CA ALA A 165 4.14 -3.42 -1.03
C ALA A 165 4.18 -3.02 0.45
N VAL A 166 3.49 -1.94 0.84
CA VAL A 166 3.39 -1.51 2.25
C VAL A 166 2.74 -2.60 3.10
N LEU A 167 1.70 -3.24 2.57
CA LEU A 167 0.96 -4.30 3.23
C LEU A 167 1.85 -5.51 3.60
N VAL A 168 2.80 -5.88 2.73
CA VAL A 168 3.70 -7.03 2.95
C VAL A 168 5.07 -6.63 3.51
N ALA A 169 5.37 -5.33 3.60
CA ALA A 169 6.70 -4.84 3.97
C ALA A 169 7.14 -5.33 5.36
N GLN A 170 6.19 -5.53 6.29
CA GLN A 170 6.53 -6.03 7.62
C GLN A 170 6.94 -7.50 7.60
N ASP A 171 6.23 -8.32 6.80
CA ASP A 171 6.53 -9.74 6.64
C ASP A 171 7.89 -9.98 5.95
N PHE A 172 8.37 -9.00 5.19
CA PHE A 172 9.71 -9.00 4.59
C PHE A 172 10.77 -8.28 5.41
N GLU A 173 10.44 -7.75 6.59
CA GLU A 173 11.33 -6.92 7.41
C GLU A 173 11.99 -5.81 6.57
N SER A 174 11.17 -5.11 5.78
CA SER A 174 11.64 -4.09 4.85
C SER A 174 11.60 -2.70 5.47
N ALA A 175 12.72 -1.99 5.33
CA ALA A 175 12.88 -0.59 5.69
C ALA A 175 12.58 0.36 4.52
N SER A 176 12.63 -0.16 3.29
CA SER A 176 12.45 0.63 2.08
C SER A 176 11.76 -0.18 1.00
N ILE A 177 11.00 0.53 0.16
CA ILE A 177 10.33 0.00 -1.02
C ILE A 177 10.98 0.62 -2.25
N GLU A 178 11.40 -0.23 -3.17
CA GLU A 178 11.89 0.16 -4.49
C GLU A 178 10.87 -0.28 -5.54
N LEU A 179 10.39 0.66 -6.35
CA LEU A 179 9.34 0.40 -7.33
C LEU A 179 9.77 0.88 -8.72
N THR A 180 9.46 0.08 -9.74
CA THR A 180 9.62 0.50 -11.13
C THR A 180 8.33 1.10 -11.67
N SER A 181 8.38 2.36 -12.08
CA SER A 181 7.21 3.14 -12.50
C SER A 181 7.33 3.63 -13.94
N ALA A 182 6.20 3.67 -14.64
CA ALA A 182 6.07 4.38 -15.91
C ALA A 182 6.09 5.92 -15.74
N TYR A 183 5.86 6.42 -14.52
CA TYR A 183 5.71 7.83 -14.20
C TYR A 183 6.70 8.29 -13.11
N PRO A 184 8.03 8.10 -13.27
CA PRO A 184 8.99 8.29 -12.18
C PRO A 184 9.03 9.72 -11.61
N ASN A 185 8.67 10.74 -12.42
CA ASN A 185 8.69 12.15 -12.03
C ASN A 185 7.33 12.69 -11.58
N HIS A 186 6.35 11.83 -11.33
CA HIS A 186 5.00 12.26 -10.94
C HIS A 186 4.96 12.86 -9.54
N VAL A 187 4.22 13.96 -9.34
CA VAL A 187 4.10 14.69 -8.05
C VAL A 187 3.62 13.81 -6.90
N PHE A 188 2.84 12.77 -7.22
CA PHE A 188 2.40 11.73 -6.29
C PHE A 188 3.55 11.14 -5.46
N TRP A 189 4.72 10.87 -6.07
CA TRP A 189 5.79 10.15 -5.39
C TRP A 189 6.38 10.94 -4.22
N GLY A 190 6.42 12.27 -4.31
CA GLY A 190 6.84 13.12 -3.21
C GLY A 190 5.89 13.02 -2.02
N LYS A 191 4.57 13.07 -2.27
CA LYS A 191 3.55 12.89 -1.24
C LYS A 191 3.55 11.48 -0.65
N ALA A 192 3.70 10.46 -1.51
CA ALA A 192 3.77 9.06 -1.08
C ALA A 192 5.02 8.80 -0.22
N ALA A 193 6.16 9.40 -0.55
CA ALA A 193 7.37 9.29 0.26
C ALA A 193 7.20 9.91 1.67
N ASP A 194 6.59 11.10 1.77
CA ASP A 194 6.24 11.70 3.07
C ASP A 194 5.31 10.77 3.87
N LEU A 195 4.26 10.24 3.23
CA LEU A 195 3.33 9.30 3.85
C LEU A 195 4.00 8.02 4.33
N LEU A 196 4.87 7.40 3.53
CA LEU A 196 5.59 6.18 3.91
C LEU A 196 6.59 6.43 5.05
N SER A 197 7.22 7.61 5.08
CA SER A 197 8.17 7.97 6.14
C SER A 197 7.52 8.00 7.52
N SER A 198 6.22 8.35 7.61
CA SER A 198 5.48 8.34 8.88
C SER A 198 5.33 6.94 9.47
N VAL A 199 5.49 5.89 8.65
CA VAL A 199 5.44 4.49 9.05
C VAL A 199 6.78 3.76 8.93
N GLY A 200 7.88 4.52 8.92
CA GLY A 200 9.24 4.00 8.93
C GLY A 200 9.66 3.32 7.62
N LEU A 201 9.00 3.65 6.50
CA LEU A 201 9.33 3.11 5.18
C LEU A 201 9.95 4.20 4.30
N GLY A 202 11.10 3.89 3.69
CA GLY A 202 11.65 4.66 2.57
C GLY A 202 10.99 4.30 1.24
N LEU A 203 11.05 5.22 0.28
CA LEU A 203 10.54 5.00 -1.07
C LEU A 203 11.58 5.40 -2.12
N THR A 204 11.86 4.51 -3.06
CA THR A 204 12.74 4.75 -4.21
C THR A 204 12.01 4.37 -5.49
N ILE A 205 11.98 5.28 -6.47
CA ILE A 205 11.30 5.05 -7.76
C ILE A 205 12.33 4.97 -8.86
N ARG A 206 12.27 3.90 -9.66
CA ARG A 206 13.05 3.72 -10.89
C ARG A 206 12.14 3.91 -12.10
N GLY A 207 12.63 4.58 -13.13
CA GLY A 207 11.92 4.67 -14.40
C GLY A 207 12.01 3.36 -15.19
N LEU A 208 10.96 3.02 -15.94
CA LEU A 208 11.04 2.00 -16.99
C LEU A 208 12.05 2.49 -18.06
N LYS A 209 13.06 1.67 -18.35
CA LYS A 209 13.99 1.87 -19.46
C LYS A 209 13.40 1.32 -20.75
#